data_AF-A0A951SJC6-F1
#
_entry.id   AF-A0A951SJC6-F1
#
_cell.length_a   1.000
_cell.length_b   1.000
_cell.length_c   1.000
_cell.angle_alpha   90.00
_cell.angle_beta   90.00
_cell.angle_gamma   90.00
#
_symmetry.space_group_name_H-M   'P 1'
#
loop_
_entity.id
_entity.type
_entity.pdbx_description
1 polymer ?
#
loop_
_entity_poly.entity_id
_entity_poly.type
_entity_poly.pdbx_seq_one_letter_code
_entity_poly.pdbx_strand_id
1 'polypeptide(L)'
;MLVWRLTPIDTTDPNWAASSYRGLVIVRARDEDSAREAAQQTFGVKTRFPPGAGDVAPPWKRPQLVSAEAIDDPRYPAEGPGEVLFPV
;
A
#
# COMPACT_ATOMS: atom_id res chain seq x y z
N MET A 1 -0.34 -15.66 9.19
CA MET A 1 -0.12 -14.82 7.99
C MET A 1 1.27 -14.20 8.09
N LEU A 2 1.65 -13.29 7.20
CA LEU A 2 2.84 -12.46 7.35
C LEU A 2 2.40 -11.02 7.61
N VAL A 3 3.28 -10.25 8.24
CA VAL A 3 3.12 -8.80 8.35
C VAL A 3 4.09 -8.17 7.36
N TRP A 4 3.58 -7.25 6.56
CA TRP A 4 4.29 -6.58 5.49
C TRP A 4 4.40 -5.10 5.83
N ARG A 5 5.63 -4.60 5.76
CA ARG A 5 5.95 -3.18 5.86
C ARG A 5 6.05 -2.61 4.45
N LEU A 6 5.13 -1.72 4.12
CA LEU A 6 5.11 -0.98 2.87
C LEU A 6 5.65 0.43 3.12
N THR A 7 6.81 0.71 2.54
CA THR A 7 7.48 2.02 2.69
C THR A 7 7.53 2.73 1.33
N PRO A 8 6.87 3.89 1.20
CA PRO A 8 7.04 4.78 0.05
C PRO A 8 8.52 5.14 -0.16
N ILE A 9 9.03 4.97 -1.37
CA ILE A 9 10.42 5.26 -1.73
C ILE A 9 10.59 6.76 -2.02
N ASP A 10 9.73 7.31 -2.88
CA ASP A 10 9.72 8.73 -3.22
C ASP A 10 8.28 9.27 -3.16
N THR A 11 7.99 10.03 -2.11
CA THR A 11 6.66 10.63 -1.87
C THR A 11 6.43 11.92 -2.66
N THR A 12 7.46 12.43 -3.34
CA THR A 12 7.37 13.60 -4.23
C THR A 12 6.95 13.22 -5.65
N ASP A 13 6.98 11.93 -5.97
CA ASP A 13 6.56 11.43 -7.28
C ASP A 13 5.07 11.72 -7.56
N PRO A 14 4.72 12.24 -8.76
CA PRO A 14 3.36 12.61 -9.12
C PRO A 14 2.37 11.43 -9.10
N ASN A 15 2.82 10.18 -9.17
CA ASN A 15 1.97 9.00 -9.04
C ASN A 15 1.28 8.93 -7.66
N TRP A 16 1.87 9.53 -6.62
CA TRP A 16 1.24 9.64 -5.30
C TRP A 16 0.04 10.59 -5.25
N ALA A 17 -0.26 11.31 -6.33
CA ALA A 17 -1.54 12.02 -6.47
C ALA A 17 -2.74 11.06 -6.45
N ALA A 18 -2.55 9.78 -6.82
CA ALA A 18 -3.58 8.74 -6.74
C ALA A 18 -3.64 8.01 -5.39
N SER A 19 -3.09 8.60 -4.32
CA SER A 19 -3.27 8.07 -2.97
C SER A 19 -3.52 9.16 -1.92
N SER A 20 -4.40 8.84 -0.97
CA SER A 20 -4.74 9.69 0.18
C SER A 20 -3.66 9.65 1.26
N TYR A 21 -2.74 8.68 1.22
CA TYR A 21 -1.70 8.50 2.21
C TYR A 21 -0.36 8.24 1.52
N ARG A 22 0.71 8.81 2.07
CA ARG A 22 2.07 8.75 1.49
C ARG A 22 3.11 8.41 2.55
N GLY A 23 2.71 7.66 3.57
CA GLY A 23 3.57 7.29 4.70
C GLY A 23 3.78 5.78 4.79
N LEU A 24 4.45 5.37 5.87
CA LEU A 24 4.64 3.96 6.21
C LEU A 24 3.29 3.26 6.42
N VAL A 25 3.09 2.12 5.77
CA VAL A 25 1.89 1.28 5.96
C VAL A 25 2.31 -0.11 6.42
N ILE A 26 1.63 -0.63 7.43
CA ILE A 26 1.82 -2.00 7.91
C ILE A 26 0.56 -2.79 7.57
N VAL A 27 0.70 -3.91 6.89
CA VAL A 27 -0.41 -4.73 6.42
C VAL A 27 -0.19 -6.18 6.80
N ARG A 28 -1.19 -6.82 7.37
CA ARG A 28 -1.21 -8.28 7.52
C ARG A 28 -1.77 -8.90 6.25
N ALA A 29 -0.98 -9.75 5.59
CA ALA A 29 -1.39 -10.43 4.36
C ALA A 29 -0.68 -11.78 4.20
N ARG A 30 -1.20 -12.61 3.31
CA ARG A 30 -0.59 -13.91 2.97
C ARG A 30 0.67 -13.78 2.11
N ASP A 31 0.75 -12.73 1.29
CA ASP A 31 1.83 -12.47 0.35
C ASP A 31 1.96 -10.96 0.08
N GLU A 32 3.07 -10.58 -0.55
CA GLU A 32 3.41 -9.20 -0.88
C GLU A 32 2.36 -8.53 -1.77
N ASP A 33 1.84 -9.25 -2.76
CA ASP A 33 0.86 -8.73 -3.71
C ASP A 33 -0.46 -8.40 -3.00
N SER A 34 -0.91 -9.31 -2.13
CA SER A 34 -2.07 -9.12 -1.28
C SER A 34 -1.89 -7.94 -0.31
N ALA A 35 -0.68 -7.73 0.23
CA ALA A 35 -0.38 -6.58 1.09
C ALA A 35 -0.50 -5.25 0.33
N ARG A 36 0.11 -5.19 -0.86
CA ARG A 36 0.03 -4.02 -1.74
C ARG A 36 -1.40 -3.75 -2.18
N GLU A 37 -2.15 -4.79 -2.50
CA GLU A 37 -3.55 -4.67 -2.89
C GLU A 37 -4.40 -4.13 -1.73
N ALA A 38 -4.23 -4.63 -0.52
CA ALA A 38 -4.93 -4.09 0.65
C ALA A 38 -4.59 -2.61 0.89
N ALA A 39 -3.32 -2.22 0.81
CA ALA A 39 -2.93 -0.81 0.92
C ALA A 39 -3.53 0.06 -0.20
N GLN A 40 -3.55 -0.44 -1.44
CA GLN A 40 -4.20 0.25 -2.56
C GLN A 40 -5.71 0.37 -2.37
N GLN A 41 -6.37 -0.65 -1.81
CA GLN A 41 -7.82 -0.58 -1.54
C GLN A 41 -8.13 0.43 -0.44
N THR A 42 -7.30 0.52 0.59
CA THR A 42 -7.49 1.45 1.73
C THR A 42 -7.12 2.88 1.40
N PHE A 43 -5.95 3.10 0.79
CA PHE A 43 -5.38 4.44 0.57
C PHE A 43 -5.42 4.90 -0.89
N GLY A 44 -5.76 4.02 -1.83
CA GLY A 44 -5.89 4.37 -3.23
C GLY A 44 -7.05 5.33 -3.44
N VAL A 45 -6.76 6.49 -4.01
CA VAL A 45 -7.80 7.41 -4.47
C VAL A 45 -8.25 6.92 -5.82
N LYS A 46 -9.55 6.62 -5.97
CA LYS A 46 -10.15 6.50 -7.29
C LYS A 46 -10.13 7.88 -7.93
N THR A 47 -9.04 8.22 -8.59
CA THR A 47 -9.01 9.39 -9.46
C THR A 47 -9.97 9.11 -10.60
N ARG A 48 -11.20 9.60 -10.44
CA ARG A 48 -12.27 9.51 -11.42
C ARG A 48 -11.89 10.43 -12.58
N PHE A 49 -10.98 9.98 -13.43
CA PHE A 49 -10.63 10.72 -14.63
C PHE A 49 -11.75 10.56 -15.66
N PRO A 50 -12.13 11.63 -16.38
CA PRO A 50 -12.96 11.50 -17.56
C PRO A 50 -12.25 10.61 -18.60
N PRO A 51 -13.00 9.89 -19.44
CA PRO A 51 -12.42 8.98 -20.43
C PRO A 51 -11.44 9.76 -21.33
N GLY A 52 -10.16 9.40 -21.27
CA GLY A 52 -9.08 10.00 -22.07
C GLY A 52 -7.88 10.58 -21.29
N ALA A 53 -8.00 10.78 -19.97
CA ALA A 53 -6.85 11.11 -19.13
C ALA A 53 -6.30 9.81 -18.53
N GLY A 54 -5.05 9.47 -18.89
CA GLY A 54 -4.43 8.18 -18.64
C GLY A 54 -4.55 7.69 -17.20
N ASP A 55 -4.71 6.37 -17.05
CA ASP A 55 -4.77 5.69 -15.77
C ASP A 55 -3.58 6.08 -14.90
N VAL A 56 -3.80 6.88 -13.85
CA VAL A 56 -2.76 7.08 -12.84
C VAL A 56 -2.59 5.74 -12.14
N ALA A 57 -1.46 5.11 -12.39
CA ALA A 57 -1.20 3.77 -11.94
C ALA A 57 -1.25 3.69 -10.41
N PRO A 58 -1.83 2.62 -9.84
CA PRO A 58 -1.94 2.45 -8.40
C PRO A 58 -0.55 2.49 -7.74
N PRO A 59 -0.22 3.52 -6.93
CA PRO A 59 1.15 3.72 -6.43
C PRO A 59 1.57 2.58 -5.50
N TRP A 60 0.65 2.04 -4.70
CA TRP A 60 0.92 0.95 -3.76
C TRP A 60 1.22 -0.39 -4.42
N LYS A 61 0.74 -0.59 -5.66
CA LYS A 61 1.02 -1.81 -6.44
C LYS A 61 2.35 -1.75 -7.19
N ARG A 62 3.04 -0.60 -7.20
CA ARG A 62 4.30 -0.42 -7.94
C ARG A 62 5.52 -0.67 -7.04
N PRO A 63 6.33 -1.71 -7.31
CA PRO A 63 7.53 -1.98 -6.52
C PRO A 63 8.59 -0.87 -6.62
N GLN A 64 8.54 -0.05 -7.68
CA GLN A 64 9.42 1.11 -7.85
C GLN A 64 9.04 2.31 -6.98
N LEU A 65 7.79 2.38 -6.50
CA LEU A 65 7.29 3.48 -5.67
C LEU A 65 7.18 3.07 -4.20
N VAL A 66 6.96 1.79 -3.94
CA VAL A 66 6.76 1.24 -2.60
C VAL A 66 7.62 -0.01 -2.43
N SER A 67 8.56 0.07 -1.48
CA SER A 67 9.29 -1.09 -1.00
C SER A 67 8.36 -1.91 -0.10
N ALA A 68 8.37 -3.22 -0.29
CA ALA A 68 7.59 -4.15 0.52
C ALA A 68 8.55 -5.15 1.17
N GLU A 69 8.48 -5.24 2.49
CA GLU A 69 9.34 -6.12 3.27
C GLU A 69 8.51 -6.89 4.29
N ALA A 70 8.69 -8.21 4.36
CA ALA A 70 8.10 -8.99 5.44
C ALA A 70 8.83 -8.66 6.74
N ILE A 71 8.07 -8.31 7.78
CA ILE A 71 8.58 -8.02 9.10
C ILE A 71 8.02 -9.03 10.11
N ASP A 72 8.84 -9.35 11.11
CA ASP A 72 8.42 -10.08 12.30
C ASP A 72 8.56 -9.11 13.48
N ASP A 73 7.54 -8.28 13.68
CA ASP A 73 7.49 -7.30 14.77
C ASP A 73 6.39 -7.71 15.76
N PRO A 74 6.72 -7.97 17.04
CA PRO A 74 5.75 -8.36 18.05
C PRO A 74 4.59 -7.37 18.25
N ARG A 75 4.77 -6.11 17.84
CA ARG A 75 3.72 -5.07 17.90
C ARG A 75 2.59 -5.32 16.91
N TYR A 76 2.85 -6.09 15.86
CA TYR A 76 1.91 -6.37 14.79
C TYR A 76 1.67 -7.89 14.69
N PRO A 77 0.67 -8.43 15.40
CA PRO A 77 0.44 -9.86 15.41
C PRO A 77 0.07 -10.38 14.02
N ALA A 78 0.81 -11.38 13.56
CA ALA A 78 0.59 -12.07 12.29
C ALA A 78 -0.65 -13.00 12.30
N GLU A 79 -1.37 -13.05 13.42
CA GLU A 79 -2.59 -13.82 13.65
C GLU A 79 -3.83 -12.97 13.45
N GLY A 80 -4.70 -13.36 12.52
CA GLY A 80 -5.99 -12.70 12.22
C GLY A 80 -6.25 -12.54 10.71
N PRO A 81 -7.34 -11.87 10.30
CA PRO A 81 -7.70 -11.65 8.89
C PRO A 81 -6.75 -10.66 8.17
N GLY A 82 -6.67 -10.70 6.84
CA GLY A 82 -5.81 -9.76 6.11
C GLY A 82 -6.34 -8.32 6.20
N GLU A 83 -5.58 -7.39 6.75
CA GLU A 83 -6.00 -6.00 6.97
C GLU A 83 -4.81 -5.04 7.13
N VAL A 84 -5.07 -3.74 6.99
CA VAL A 84 -4.10 -2.68 7.29
C VAL A 84 -4.04 -2.49 8.80
N LEU A 85 -2.87 -2.71 9.40
CA LEU A 85 -2.63 -2.57 10.84
C LEU A 85 -2.13 -1.17 11.21
N PHE A 86 -1.58 -0.43 10.26
CA PHE A 86 -1.14 0.96 10.44
C PHE A 86 -1.06 1.67 9.08
N PRO A 87 -1.42 2.96 8.98
CA PRO A 87 -2.07 3.78 10.01
C PRO A 87 -3.54 3.35 10.26
N VAL A 88 -4.01 3.50 11.51
CA VAL A 88 -5.41 3.32 11.93
C VAL A 88 -6.10 4.65 12.19
#